data_AF-A0A183EFG0-F1
#
_entry.id   AF-A0A183EFG0-F1
#
_cell.length_a   1.000
_cell.length_b   1.000
_cell.length_c   1.000
_cell.angle_alpha   90.00
_cell.angle_beta   90.00
_cell.angle_gamma   90.00
#
_symmetry.space_group_name_H-M   'P 1'
#
loop_
_entity.id
_entity.type
_entity.pdbx_description
1 polymer ?
#
loop_
_entity_poly.entity_id
_entity_poly.type
_entity_poly.pdbx_seq_one_letter_code
_entity_poly.pdbx_strand_id
1 'polypeptide(L)'
;LKDSAPGQVRSGGTVKKSLWTRSVESAFEFHRIVEDIYPDGVRLIRFVVSDFVGRFLTPNWGAKLISLDELLKSFGVCGIPDPEADLSSCSIINGISMAVEAISELTELQKKQVELNSGIDGFRKRRRDVSPGEETEVLKPPIVGSEAPGEEERDLRHERFPERYEKLASLVERERNEIYELTLENATKKVSPNSGTIVVFTSTKTDDDIALLAKHISEVISSRNKMLKSLDGDKNFASIALVHVFFFIIYPVVEGNFPLPTPKPLTKVHF
;
A
#
# COMPACT_ATOMS: atom_id res chain seq x y z
N LEU A 1 15.79 13.81 -61.84
CA LEU A 1 16.06 14.00 -60.39
C LEU A 1 14.75 13.78 -59.67
N LYS A 2 14.62 12.62 -59.00
CA LYS A 2 13.41 12.22 -58.29
C LYS A 2 13.84 12.01 -56.83
N ASP A 3 13.20 12.74 -55.93
CA ASP A 3 13.64 12.89 -54.54
C ASP A 3 13.75 11.56 -53.81
N SER A 4 14.92 11.36 -53.20
CA SER A 4 15.24 10.22 -52.36
C SER A 4 14.96 10.60 -50.91
N ALA A 5 13.75 10.32 -50.43
CA ALA A 5 13.45 10.33 -49.00
C ALA A 5 13.82 8.95 -48.41
N PRO A 6 14.58 8.86 -47.32
CA PRO A 6 14.91 7.58 -46.71
C PRO A 6 13.64 7.03 -46.06
N GLY A 7 13.01 6.06 -46.73
CA GLY A 7 11.92 5.29 -46.15
C GLY A 7 12.44 4.55 -44.93
N GLN A 8 12.21 5.10 -43.75
CA GLN A 8 12.45 4.44 -42.49
C GLN A 8 11.55 3.20 -42.47
N VAL A 9 12.14 2.04 -42.77
CA VAL A 9 11.46 0.74 -42.74
C VAL A 9 11.00 0.56 -41.31
N ARG A 10 9.70 0.77 -41.06
CA ARG A 10 9.07 0.36 -39.80
C ARG A 10 9.21 -1.15 -39.75
N SER A 11 10.15 -1.66 -38.97
CA SER A 11 10.23 -3.09 -38.66
C SER A 11 8.88 -3.51 -38.11
N GLY A 12 8.06 -4.16 -38.93
CA GLY A 12 6.70 -4.61 -38.61
C GLY A 12 6.66 -5.77 -37.62
N GLY A 13 7.63 -5.85 -36.71
CA GLY A 13 7.67 -6.85 -35.65
C GLY A 13 6.68 -6.46 -34.56
N THR A 14 5.74 -7.35 -34.24
CA THR A 14 4.90 -7.20 -33.05
C THR A 14 5.73 -7.58 -31.82
N VAL A 15 6.08 -6.60 -31.00
CA VAL A 15 6.78 -6.84 -29.73
C VAL A 15 5.76 -7.33 -28.70
N LYS A 16 5.95 -8.55 -28.19
CA LYS A 16 5.11 -9.12 -27.13
C LYS A 16 5.76 -8.86 -25.77
N LYS A 17 4.99 -8.31 -24.83
CA LYS A 17 5.40 -8.16 -23.43
C LYS A 17 5.30 -9.50 -22.69
N SER A 18 6.20 -9.75 -21.75
CA SER A 18 6.13 -10.91 -20.86
C SER A 18 4.98 -10.77 -19.86
N LEU A 19 4.58 -11.89 -19.23
CA LEU A 19 3.59 -11.87 -18.14
C LEU A 19 4.08 -11.04 -16.96
N TRP A 20 5.37 -11.11 -16.65
CA TRP A 20 6.03 -10.29 -15.65
C TRP A 20 5.80 -8.80 -15.93
N THR A 21 6.18 -8.32 -17.13
CA THR A 21 6.01 -6.91 -17.50
C THR A 21 4.56 -6.46 -17.38
N ARG A 22 3.59 -7.27 -17.83
CA ARG A 22 2.17 -6.93 -17.72
C ARG A 22 1.67 -6.88 -16.27
N SER A 23 2.17 -7.77 -15.42
CA SER A 23 1.84 -7.80 -14.00
C SER A 23 2.35 -6.54 -13.30
N VAL A 24 3.61 -6.17 -13.57
CA VAL A 24 4.23 -4.95 -13.03
C VAL A 24 3.51 -3.70 -13.52
N GLU A 25 3.17 -3.60 -14.81
CA GLU A 25 2.41 -2.47 -15.36
C GLU A 25 1.04 -2.31 -14.68
N SER A 26 0.35 -3.41 -14.44
CA SER A 26 -0.96 -3.40 -13.78
C SER A 26 -0.86 -3.00 -12.30
N ALA A 27 0.19 -3.46 -11.63
CA ALA A 27 0.50 -3.10 -10.25
C ALA A 27 0.85 -1.60 -10.09
N PHE A 28 1.59 -1.02 -11.06
CA PHE A 28 1.90 0.41 -11.10
C PHE A 28 0.68 1.27 -11.41
N GLU A 29 -0.17 0.82 -12.32
CA GLU A 29 -1.42 1.51 -12.61
C GLU A 29 -2.31 1.58 -11.36
N PHE A 30 -2.42 0.46 -10.64
CA PHE A 30 -3.14 0.42 -9.36
C PHE A 30 -2.52 1.36 -8.33
N HIS A 31 -1.19 1.38 -8.21
CA HIS A 31 -0.48 2.32 -7.34
C HIS A 31 -0.84 3.77 -7.65
N ARG A 32 -0.74 4.18 -8.93
CA ARG A 32 -1.03 5.56 -9.35
C ARG A 32 -2.46 5.94 -9.01
N ILE A 33 -3.43 5.07 -9.32
CA ILE A 33 -4.85 5.32 -9.01
C ILE A 33 -5.06 5.48 -7.51
N VAL A 34 -4.42 4.67 -6.68
CA VAL A 34 -4.54 4.80 -5.21
C VAL A 34 -3.89 6.08 -4.71
N GLU A 35 -2.73 6.46 -5.24
CA GLU A 35 -2.06 7.72 -4.90
C GLU A 35 -2.91 8.94 -5.30
N ASP A 36 -3.54 8.90 -6.47
CA ASP A 36 -4.39 9.98 -6.99
C ASP A 36 -5.68 10.15 -6.15
N ILE A 37 -6.29 9.05 -5.70
CA ILE A 37 -7.57 9.07 -4.96
C ILE A 37 -7.36 9.23 -3.44
N TYR A 38 -6.28 8.66 -2.90
CA TYR A 38 -5.97 8.62 -1.46
C TYR A 38 -4.58 9.18 -1.19
N PRO A 39 -4.36 10.49 -1.43
CA PRO A 39 -3.05 11.11 -1.26
C PRO A 39 -2.68 11.33 0.22
N ASP A 40 -3.63 11.05 1.12
CA ASP A 40 -3.62 11.24 2.57
C ASP A 40 -2.95 10.11 3.35
N GLY A 41 -2.28 9.18 2.67
CA GLY A 41 -1.48 8.14 3.32
C GLY A 41 -2.29 7.12 4.14
N VAL A 42 -3.62 7.17 4.07
CA VAL A 42 -4.50 6.19 4.74
C VAL A 42 -4.44 4.84 4.05
N ARG A 43 -4.20 4.86 2.74
CA ARG A 43 -4.01 3.66 1.93
C ARG A 43 -2.55 3.56 1.54
N LEU A 44 -1.87 2.62 2.17
CA LEU A 44 -0.49 2.28 1.86
C LEU A 44 -0.43 0.97 1.09
N ILE A 45 0.57 0.86 0.22
CA ILE A 45 0.85 -0.32 -0.59
C ILE A 45 2.32 -0.66 -0.40
N ARG A 46 2.61 -1.94 -0.15
CA ARG A 46 3.97 -2.48 -0.24
C ARG A 46 4.06 -3.46 -1.38
N PHE A 47 5.19 -3.44 -2.07
CA PHE A 47 5.47 -4.37 -3.16
C PHE A 47 6.45 -5.43 -2.72
N VAL A 48 6.08 -6.68 -3.00
CA VAL A 48 6.91 -7.85 -2.76
C VAL A 48 7.10 -8.58 -4.07
N VAL A 49 8.35 -8.87 -4.41
CA VAL A 49 8.72 -9.74 -5.53
C VAL A 49 9.19 -11.06 -4.95
N SER A 50 8.79 -12.18 -5.55
CA SER A 50 9.16 -13.51 -5.09
C SER A 50 9.73 -14.32 -6.25
N ASP A 51 10.96 -14.78 -6.10
CA ASP A 51 11.62 -15.74 -6.98
C ASP A 51 12.15 -16.93 -6.15
N PHE A 52 13.46 -17.17 -6.12
CA PHE A 52 14.10 -18.07 -5.16
C PHE A 52 14.07 -17.49 -3.73
N VAL A 53 13.96 -16.16 -3.61
CA VAL A 53 13.82 -15.43 -2.34
C VAL A 53 12.72 -14.37 -2.49
N GLY A 54 12.00 -14.11 -1.39
CA GLY A 54 11.09 -12.96 -1.32
C GLY A 54 11.89 -11.67 -1.04
N ARG A 55 11.54 -10.57 -1.72
CA ARG A 55 12.17 -9.25 -1.51
C ARG A 55 11.11 -8.16 -1.44
N PHE A 56 11.21 -7.32 -0.41
CA PHE A 56 10.49 -6.05 -0.38
C PHE A 56 11.15 -5.07 -1.34
N LEU A 57 10.36 -4.41 -2.17
CA LEU A 57 10.81 -3.24 -2.91
C LEU A 57 10.70 -1.96 -2.07
N THR A 58 9.84 -2.01 -1.04
CA THR A 58 9.68 -1.00 -0.01
C THR A 58 9.78 -1.66 1.36
N PRO A 59 10.83 -1.37 2.15
CA PRO A 59 11.10 -2.13 3.36
C PRO A 59 10.05 -1.91 4.45
N ASN A 60 9.59 -0.67 4.65
CA ASN A 60 8.73 -0.27 5.78
C ASN A 60 7.46 0.48 5.31
N TRP A 61 6.50 0.67 6.22
CA TRP A 61 5.27 1.43 5.97
C TRP A 61 5.67 2.89 6.07
N GLY A 62 5.60 3.61 4.94
CA GLY A 62 5.78 5.05 4.93
C GLY A 62 4.57 5.77 5.53
N ALA A 63 4.71 7.07 5.77
CA ALA A 63 3.56 7.94 6.00
C ALA A 63 2.76 8.21 4.71
N LYS A 64 3.43 8.12 3.56
CA LYS A 64 2.86 8.25 2.22
C LYS A 64 3.25 7.03 1.39
N LEU A 65 2.58 6.85 0.25
CA LEU A 65 3.01 5.89 -0.76
C LEU A 65 4.41 6.22 -1.28
N ILE A 66 5.15 5.20 -1.71
CA ILE A 66 6.43 5.38 -2.37
C ILE A 66 6.23 6.15 -3.66
N SER A 67 7.14 7.08 -3.99
CA SER A 67 7.05 7.78 -5.26
C SER A 67 7.20 6.81 -6.44
N LEU A 68 6.50 7.06 -7.55
CA LEU A 68 6.59 6.20 -8.74
C LEU A 68 8.04 6.09 -9.25
N ASP A 69 8.83 7.16 -9.18
CA ASP A 69 10.24 7.17 -9.61
C ASP A 69 11.12 6.25 -8.74
N GLU A 70 10.95 6.29 -7.41
CA GLU A 70 11.68 5.39 -6.51
C GLU A 70 11.23 3.93 -6.69
N LEU A 71 9.93 3.70 -6.88
CA LEU A 71 9.41 2.37 -7.16
C LEU A 71 9.96 1.79 -8.46
N LEU A 72 10.04 2.61 -9.52
CA LEU A 72 10.64 2.24 -10.81
C LEU A 72 12.12 1.90 -10.66
N LYS A 73 12.87 2.68 -9.87
CA LYS A 73 14.28 2.39 -9.56
C LYS A 73 14.44 1.04 -8.85
N SER A 74 13.62 0.76 -7.83
CA SER A 74 13.65 -0.52 -7.11
C SER A 74 13.30 -1.72 -8.01
N PHE A 75 12.33 -1.57 -8.92
CA PHE A 75 12.02 -2.59 -9.92
C PHE A 75 13.15 -2.78 -10.94
N GLY A 76 13.83 -1.70 -11.33
CA GLY A 76 14.99 -1.75 -12.23
C GLY A 76 16.12 -2.62 -11.67
N VAL A 77 16.31 -2.64 -10.34
CA VAL A 77 17.30 -3.51 -9.67
C VAL A 77 16.90 -4.98 -9.72
N CYS A 78 15.60 -5.31 -9.68
CA CYS A 78 15.12 -6.69 -9.74
C CYS A 78 15.27 -7.30 -11.13
N GLY A 79 15.20 -6.48 -12.17
CA GLY A 79 15.29 -6.94 -13.56
C GLY A 79 14.08 -7.76 -14.02
N ILE A 80 14.27 -8.49 -15.11
CA ILE A 80 13.27 -9.37 -15.71
C ILE A 80 13.60 -10.81 -15.29
N PRO A 81 12.60 -11.67 -15.01
CA PRO A 81 12.84 -13.08 -14.73
C PRO A 81 13.67 -13.77 -15.82
N ASP A 82 14.69 -14.50 -15.39
CA ASP A 82 15.56 -15.28 -16.28
C ASP A 82 14.80 -16.53 -16.78
N PRO A 83 14.64 -16.73 -18.10
CA PRO A 83 13.97 -17.90 -18.66
C PRO A 83 14.69 -19.23 -18.39
N GLU A 84 16.00 -19.20 -18.12
CA GLU A 84 16.83 -20.40 -17.89
C GLU A 84 17.03 -20.71 -16.40
N ALA A 85 16.41 -19.93 -15.50
CA ALA A 85 16.52 -20.16 -14.07
C ALA A 85 15.86 -21.46 -13.62
N ASP A 86 16.40 -22.06 -12.56
CA ASP A 86 15.82 -23.25 -11.94
C ASP A 86 14.48 -22.93 -11.27
N LEU A 87 13.41 -23.42 -11.90
CA LEU A 87 12.04 -23.25 -11.44
C LEU A 87 11.75 -24.01 -10.14
N SER A 88 12.50 -25.08 -9.82
CA SER A 88 12.25 -25.89 -8.62
C SER A 88 12.61 -25.15 -7.33
N SER A 89 13.54 -24.20 -7.43
CA SER A 89 13.97 -23.35 -6.34
C SER A 89 13.12 -22.07 -6.19
N CYS A 90 12.28 -21.75 -7.17
CA CYS A 90 11.45 -20.54 -7.17
C CYS A 90 10.07 -20.80 -6.55
N SER A 91 9.64 -19.96 -5.61
CA SER A 91 8.33 -20.10 -4.97
C SER A 91 7.72 -18.76 -4.56
N ILE A 92 6.41 -18.62 -4.84
CA ILE A 92 5.60 -17.46 -4.41
C ILE A 92 5.38 -17.43 -2.90
N ILE A 93 5.58 -18.57 -2.22
CA ILE A 93 5.37 -18.75 -0.78
C ILE A 93 6.23 -17.78 0.04
N ASN A 94 7.47 -17.53 -0.39
CA ASN A 94 8.38 -16.63 0.30
C ASN A 94 7.82 -15.20 0.31
N GLY A 95 7.35 -14.70 -0.83
CA GLY A 95 6.71 -13.39 -0.93
C GLY A 95 5.40 -13.30 -0.16
N ILE A 96 4.61 -14.37 -0.14
CA ILE A 96 3.37 -14.44 0.66
C ILE A 96 3.68 -14.31 2.16
N SER A 97 4.68 -15.04 2.64
CA SER A 97 5.09 -14.99 4.05
C SER A 97 5.50 -13.57 4.44
N MET A 98 6.28 -12.89 3.59
CA MET A 98 6.66 -11.50 3.79
C MET A 98 5.47 -10.54 3.77
N ALA A 99 4.49 -10.75 2.87
CA ALA A 99 3.28 -9.93 2.84
C ALA A 99 2.47 -10.07 4.14
N VAL A 100 2.38 -11.28 4.72
CA VAL A 100 1.74 -11.49 6.02
C VAL A 100 2.52 -10.79 7.14
N GLU A 101 3.84 -10.85 7.12
CA GLU A 101 4.68 -10.12 8.08
C GLU A 101 4.47 -8.61 8.00
N ALA A 102 4.42 -8.05 6.79
CA ALA A 102 4.16 -6.63 6.58
C ALA A 102 2.77 -6.21 7.10
N ILE A 103 1.73 -7.01 6.91
CA ILE A 103 0.38 -6.72 7.44
C ILE A 103 0.38 -6.71 8.98
N SER A 104 1.26 -7.50 9.61
CA SER A 104 1.38 -7.47 11.08
C SER A 104 2.11 -6.22 11.60
N GLU A 105 2.88 -5.53 10.78
CA GLU A 105 3.58 -4.30 11.14
C GLU A 105 2.60 -3.12 11.13
N LEU A 106 2.59 -2.34 12.21
CA LEU A 106 1.74 -1.17 12.33
C LEU A 106 2.27 -0.01 11.50
N THR A 107 1.34 0.66 10.82
CA THR A 107 1.60 1.92 10.13
C THR A 107 1.82 3.05 11.15
N GLU A 108 2.46 4.14 10.71
CA GLU A 108 2.67 5.32 11.57
C GLU A 108 1.35 5.91 12.08
N LEU A 109 0.29 5.86 11.26
CA LEU A 109 -1.06 6.26 11.67
C LEU A 109 -1.61 5.37 12.80
N GLN A 110 -1.44 4.05 12.69
CA GLN A 110 -1.90 3.11 13.71
C GLN A 110 -1.08 3.23 15.00
N LYS A 111 0.24 3.44 14.91
CA LYS A 111 1.11 3.66 16.08
C LYS A 111 0.69 4.89 16.87
N LYS A 112 0.53 6.04 16.19
CA LYS A 112 0.02 7.28 16.80
C LYS A 112 -1.35 7.06 17.46
N GLN A 113 -2.20 6.26 16.82
CA GLN A 113 -3.51 5.95 17.36
C GLN A 113 -3.43 5.11 18.65
N VAL A 114 -2.55 4.11 18.71
CA VAL A 114 -2.31 3.32 19.92
C VAL A 114 -1.78 4.21 21.06
N GLU A 115 -0.87 5.13 20.76
CA GLU A 115 -0.30 6.07 21.74
C GLU A 115 -1.37 6.98 22.36
N LEU A 116 -2.23 7.59 21.55
CA LEU A 116 -3.31 8.47 22.04
C LEU A 116 -4.30 7.71 22.92
N ASN A 117 -4.68 6.49 22.53
CA ASN A 117 -5.60 5.67 23.32
C ASN A 117 -4.99 5.27 24.68
N SER A 118 -3.69 4.96 24.71
CA SER A 118 -3.00 4.65 25.98
C SER A 118 -2.99 5.82 26.96
N GLY A 119 -2.91 7.06 26.46
CA GLY A 119 -2.99 8.28 27.29
C GLY A 119 -4.38 8.50 27.90
N ILE A 120 -5.44 8.21 27.13
CA ILE A 120 -6.84 8.34 27.59
C ILE A 120 -7.16 7.30 28.68
N ASP A 121 -6.68 6.07 28.54
CA ASP A 121 -6.87 5.03 29.55
C ASP A 121 -6.15 5.36 30.88
N GLY A 122 -4.99 6.02 30.82
CA GLY A 122 -4.31 6.56 32.00
C GLY A 122 -5.15 7.60 32.76
N PHE A 123 -5.82 8.50 32.04
CA PHE A 123 -6.74 9.49 32.63
C PHE A 123 -8.00 8.84 33.24
N ARG A 124 -8.57 7.83 32.58
CA ARG A 124 -9.72 7.06 33.11
C ARG A 124 -9.35 6.20 34.32
N LYS A 125 -8.11 5.72 34.41
CA LYS A 125 -7.62 4.99 35.59
C LYS A 125 -7.43 5.93 36.78
N ARG A 126 -6.84 7.11 36.57
CA ARG A 126 -6.71 8.14 37.63
C ARG A 126 -8.05 8.67 38.15
N ARG A 127 -9.08 8.79 37.31
CA ARG A 127 -10.43 9.19 37.76
C ARG A 127 -11.17 8.15 38.60
N ARG A 128 -10.77 6.87 38.56
CA ARG A 128 -11.37 5.83 39.41
C ARG A 128 -10.80 5.80 40.82
N ASP A 129 -9.63 6.41 41.04
CA ASP A 129 -8.97 6.47 42.34
C ASP A 129 -9.24 7.80 43.09
N VAL A 130 -10.11 8.66 42.55
CA VAL A 130 -10.52 9.92 43.19
C VAL A 130 -12.00 9.84 43.55
N SER A 131 -12.30 9.90 44.84
CA SER A 131 -13.67 9.94 45.38
C SER A 131 -14.42 11.20 44.90
N PRO A 132 -15.75 11.14 44.72
CA PRO A 132 -16.52 12.25 44.16
C PRO A 132 -16.70 13.34 45.21
N GLY A 133 -15.93 14.41 45.09
CA GLY A 133 -16.08 15.59 45.94
C GLY A 133 -14.98 16.59 45.65
N GLU A 134 -15.12 17.33 44.55
CA GLU A 134 -14.69 18.72 44.40
C GLU A 134 -14.98 19.17 42.96
N GLU A 135 -16.02 19.98 42.81
CA GLU A 135 -16.29 20.75 41.60
C GLU A 135 -15.16 21.77 41.45
N THR A 136 -14.35 21.62 40.40
CA THR A 136 -13.41 22.67 39.99
C THR A 136 -13.86 23.25 38.66
N GLU A 137 -14.48 24.43 38.74
CA GLU A 137 -14.57 25.39 37.65
C GLU A 137 -13.16 25.74 37.17
N VAL A 138 -12.81 25.49 35.91
CA VAL A 138 -11.68 26.15 35.25
C VAL A 138 -11.98 26.34 33.75
N LEU A 139 -12.37 27.57 33.45
CA LEU A 139 -11.87 28.48 32.40
C LEU A 139 -11.93 28.03 30.91
N LYS A 140 -12.86 28.68 30.20
CA LYS A 140 -12.83 28.87 28.74
C LYS A 140 -11.49 29.48 28.30
N PRO A 141 -10.86 29.00 27.23
CA PRO A 141 -9.71 29.68 26.65
C PRO A 141 -10.12 31.00 25.97
N PRO A 142 -9.26 32.02 25.94
CA PRO A 142 -9.54 33.29 25.29
C PRO A 142 -9.59 33.12 23.77
N ILE A 143 -10.60 33.71 23.15
CA ILE A 143 -10.66 33.93 21.71
C ILE A 143 -9.63 35.03 21.40
N VAL A 144 -8.44 34.64 20.95
CA VAL A 144 -7.48 35.54 20.31
C VAL A 144 -7.73 35.46 18.82
N GLY A 145 -8.21 36.56 18.24
CA GLY A 145 -8.31 36.73 16.80
C GLY A 145 -6.90 36.71 16.19
N SER A 146 -6.61 35.70 15.39
CA SER A 146 -5.52 35.72 14.44
C SER A 146 -6.11 36.09 13.08
N GLU A 147 -5.93 37.35 12.69
CA GLU A 147 -6.08 37.79 11.31
C GLU A 147 -5.15 36.96 10.43
N ALA A 148 -5.72 36.22 9.48
CA ALA A 148 -4.95 35.60 8.41
C ALA A 148 -4.40 36.70 7.50
N PRO A 149 -3.11 36.66 7.09
CA PRO A 149 -2.61 37.58 6.08
C PRO A 149 -3.34 37.31 4.77
N GLY A 150 -3.89 38.37 4.17
CA GLY A 150 -4.70 38.29 2.96
C GLY A 150 -4.00 37.50 1.85
N GLU A 151 -4.70 36.48 1.34
CA GLU A 151 -4.35 35.82 0.10
C GLU A 151 -4.57 36.84 -1.03
N GLU A 152 -3.51 37.52 -1.47
CA GLU A 152 -3.54 38.29 -2.71
C GLU A 152 -3.78 37.32 -3.87
N GLU A 153 -5.02 37.33 -4.37
CA GLU A 153 -5.50 36.58 -5.52
C GLU A 153 -4.79 37.08 -6.80
N ARG A 154 -3.56 36.61 -7.02
CA ARG A 154 -2.78 36.93 -8.23
C ARG A 154 -3.26 36.08 -9.42
N ASP A 155 -3.81 36.75 -10.44
CA ASP A 155 -4.31 36.12 -11.68
C ASP A 155 -3.20 35.36 -12.42
N LEU A 156 -3.27 34.03 -12.38
CA LEU A 156 -2.30 33.10 -12.98
C LEU A 156 -2.20 33.23 -14.51
N ARG A 157 -3.13 33.94 -15.17
CA ARG A 157 -3.10 34.13 -16.63
C ARG A 157 -1.95 34.98 -17.14
N HIS A 158 -1.18 35.64 -16.27
CA HIS A 158 -0.07 36.53 -16.66
C HIS A 158 1.34 35.97 -16.38
N GLU A 159 1.48 34.81 -15.72
CA GLU A 159 2.79 34.23 -15.36
C GLU A 159 3.44 33.45 -16.53
N ARG A 160 4.75 33.19 -16.51
CA ARG A 160 5.38 32.33 -17.54
C ARG A 160 5.05 30.85 -17.32
N PHE A 161 5.02 30.04 -18.37
CA PHE A 161 4.59 28.63 -18.31
C PHE A 161 5.35 27.78 -17.25
N PRO A 162 6.68 27.90 -17.08
CA PRO A 162 7.41 27.17 -16.04
C PRO A 162 7.04 27.63 -14.62
N GLU A 163 6.92 28.94 -14.41
CA GLU A 163 6.54 29.54 -13.13
C GLU A 163 5.13 29.11 -12.71
N ARG A 164 4.19 29.05 -13.67
CA ARG A 164 2.83 28.52 -13.45
C ARG A 164 2.85 27.06 -13.04
N TYR A 165 3.64 26.24 -13.71
CA TYR A 165 3.71 24.81 -13.45
C TYR A 165 4.24 24.53 -12.03
N GLU A 166 5.32 25.21 -11.65
CA GLU A 166 5.90 25.09 -10.30
C GLU A 166 4.94 25.57 -9.21
N LYS A 167 4.24 26.69 -9.45
CA LYS A 167 3.23 27.21 -8.52
C LYS A 167 2.03 26.28 -8.39
N LEU A 168 1.52 25.74 -9.49
CA LEU A 168 0.45 24.74 -9.47
C LEU A 168 0.88 23.48 -8.72
N ALA A 169 2.09 22.99 -8.94
CA ALA A 169 2.63 21.84 -8.20
C ALA A 169 2.70 22.11 -6.69
N SER A 170 3.13 23.32 -6.29
CA SER A 170 3.18 23.70 -4.87
C SER A 170 1.80 23.80 -4.21
N LEU A 171 0.81 24.34 -4.93
CA LEU A 171 -0.59 24.39 -4.48
C LEU A 171 -1.14 22.98 -4.29
N VAL A 172 -0.96 22.11 -5.29
CA VAL A 172 -1.41 20.71 -5.22
C VAL A 172 -0.79 19.98 -4.03
N GLU A 173 0.51 20.16 -3.78
CA GLU A 173 1.16 19.51 -2.63
C GLU A 173 0.69 20.08 -1.28
N ARG A 174 0.37 21.39 -1.22
CA ARG A 174 -0.22 22.00 -0.02
C ARG A 174 -1.59 21.42 0.30
N GLU A 175 -2.50 21.43 -0.67
CA GLU A 175 -3.86 20.87 -0.51
C GLU A 175 -3.79 19.39 -0.10
N ARG A 176 -2.87 18.64 -0.70
CA ARG A 176 -2.62 17.23 -0.34
C ARG A 176 -2.20 17.06 1.12
N ASN A 177 -1.32 17.92 1.64
CA ASN A 177 -0.89 17.86 3.03
C ASN A 177 -2.02 18.26 4.01
N GLU A 178 -2.86 19.22 3.65
CA GLU A 178 -4.02 19.61 4.46
C GLU A 178 -5.03 18.45 4.58
N ILE A 179 -5.30 17.74 3.48
CA ILE A 179 -6.14 16.53 3.49
C ILE A 179 -5.52 15.44 4.39
N TYR A 180 -4.20 15.24 4.32
CA TYR A 180 -3.48 14.29 5.18
C TYR A 180 -3.69 14.58 6.67
N GLU A 181 -3.54 15.83 7.09
CA GLU A 181 -3.73 16.23 8.50
C GLU A 181 -5.18 16.07 8.96
N LEU A 182 -6.15 16.47 8.13
CA LEU A 182 -7.57 16.26 8.42
C LEU A 182 -7.92 14.78 8.58
N THR A 183 -7.31 13.91 7.76
CA THR A 183 -7.53 12.47 7.90
C THR A 183 -6.83 11.90 9.13
N LEU A 184 -5.63 12.38 9.49
CA LEU A 184 -4.95 12.02 10.73
C LEU A 184 -5.83 12.34 11.95
N GLU A 185 -6.43 13.53 12.00
CA GLU A 185 -7.35 13.93 13.07
C GLU A 185 -8.62 13.07 13.15
N ASN A 186 -9.10 12.56 12.02
CA ASN A 186 -10.28 11.71 11.97
C ASN A 186 -9.97 10.24 12.27
N ALA A 187 -8.83 9.74 11.78
CA ALA A 187 -8.35 8.39 12.04
C ALA A 187 -8.04 8.19 13.53
N THR A 188 -7.53 9.23 14.21
CA THR A 188 -7.27 9.19 15.65
C THR A 188 -8.54 9.06 16.51
N LYS A 189 -9.73 9.32 15.94
CA LYS A 189 -11.01 9.17 16.64
C LYS A 189 -11.60 7.76 16.53
N LYS A 190 -11.11 6.91 15.62
CA LYS A 190 -11.65 5.56 15.38
C LYS A 190 -10.57 4.49 15.56
N VAL A 191 -10.75 3.60 16.52
CA VAL A 191 -9.90 2.40 16.66
C VAL A 191 -10.40 1.37 15.65
N SER A 192 -9.65 1.17 14.56
CA SER A 192 -9.92 0.10 13.61
C SER A 192 -9.00 -1.09 13.86
N PRO A 193 -9.51 -2.33 13.72
CA PRO A 193 -8.69 -3.53 13.90
C PRO A 193 -7.60 -3.61 12.82
N ASN A 194 -6.44 -4.17 13.16
CA ASN A 194 -5.36 -4.37 12.19
C ASN A 194 -5.84 -5.31 11.07
N SER A 195 -5.97 -4.76 9.86
CA SER A 195 -6.51 -5.46 8.71
C SER A 195 -5.80 -5.03 7.44
N GLY A 196 -5.79 -5.92 6.44
CA GLY A 196 -5.03 -5.70 5.22
C GLY A 196 -5.61 -6.42 4.02
N THR A 197 -4.98 -6.19 2.87
CA THR A 197 -5.30 -6.89 1.62
C THR A 197 -4.01 -7.38 0.98
N ILE A 198 -3.98 -8.65 0.61
CA ILE A 198 -2.88 -9.26 -0.16
C ILE A 198 -3.39 -9.48 -1.59
N VAL A 199 -2.68 -8.91 -2.56
CA VAL A 199 -2.93 -9.12 -3.98
C VAL A 199 -1.76 -9.92 -4.55
N VAL A 200 -2.04 -11.11 -5.07
CA VAL A 200 -1.03 -12.04 -5.60
C VAL A 200 -1.19 -12.15 -7.10
N PHE A 201 -0.20 -11.69 -7.84
CA PHE A 201 -0.06 -11.95 -9.28
C PHE A 201 0.77 -13.21 -9.48
N THR A 202 0.23 -14.23 -10.14
CA THR A 202 0.94 -15.49 -10.39
C THR A 202 0.41 -16.20 -11.64
N SER A 203 1.08 -17.26 -12.07
CA SER A 203 0.72 -18.08 -13.24
C SER A 203 0.43 -19.54 -12.84
N THR A 204 -0.13 -19.78 -11.65
CA THR A 204 -0.51 -21.12 -11.19
C THR A 204 -1.54 -21.74 -12.12
N LYS A 205 -1.45 -23.05 -12.34
CA LYS A 205 -2.23 -23.73 -13.40
C LYS A 205 -3.46 -24.44 -12.87
N THR A 206 -3.45 -24.85 -11.60
CA THR A 206 -4.53 -25.68 -11.03
C THR A 206 -5.24 -24.98 -9.89
N ASP A 207 -6.50 -25.37 -9.69
CA ASP A 207 -7.30 -24.93 -8.55
C ASP A 207 -6.76 -25.47 -7.21
N ASP A 208 -6.07 -26.62 -7.24
CA ASP A 208 -5.44 -27.24 -6.08
C ASP A 208 -4.23 -26.42 -5.61
N ASP A 209 -3.42 -25.90 -6.54
CA ASP A 209 -2.30 -25.00 -6.20
C ASP A 209 -2.81 -23.75 -5.47
N ILE A 210 -3.91 -23.17 -5.94
CA ILE A 210 -4.53 -21.99 -5.32
C ILE A 210 -5.05 -22.34 -3.92
N ALA A 211 -5.65 -23.52 -3.74
CA ALA A 211 -6.11 -23.98 -2.44
C ALA A 211 -4.94 -24.21 -1.47
N LEU A 212 -3.82 -24.75 -1.93
CA LEU A 212 -2.60 -24.91 -1.15
C LEU A 212 -2.03 -23.54 -0.73
N LEU A 213 -1.99 -22.55 -1.62
CA LEU A 213 -1.57 -21.19 -1.29
C LEU A 213 -2.49 -20.53 -0.27
N ALA A 214 -3.81 -20.66 -0.44
CA ALA A 214 -4.77 -20.12 0.52
C ALA A 214 -4.64 -20.77 1.91
N LYS A 215 -4.45 -22.09 1.95
CA LYS A 215 -4.17 -22.82 3.19
C LYS A 215 -2.87 -22.34 3.85
N HIS A 216 -1.81 -22.19 3.06
CA HIS A 216 -0.53 -21.70 3.54
C HIS A 216 -0.66 -20.29 4.15
N ILE A 217 -1.38 -19.36 3.50
CA ILE A 217 -1.64 -18.02 4.06
C ILE A 217 -2.32 -18.12 5.43
N SER A 218 -3.35 -18.95 5.55
CA SER A 218 -4.06 -19.16 6.81
C SER A 218 -3.12 -19.62 7.92
N GLU A 219 -2.30 -20.64 7.64
CA GLU A 219 -1.32 -21.19 8.59
C GLU A 219 -0.27 -20.15 9.02
N VAL A 220 0.25 -19.36 8.08
CA VAL A 220 1.22 -18.30 8.36
C VAL A 220 0.59 -17.20 9.23
N ILE A 221 -0.64 -16.79 8.95
CA ILE A 221 -1.34 -15.79 9.77
C ILE A 221 -1.58 -16.31 11.18
N SER A 222 -2.09 -17.54 11.35
CA SER A 222 -2.30 -18.14 12.68
C SER A 222 -0.99 -18.23 13.46
N SER A 223 0.10 -18.65 12.81
CA SER A 223 1.43 -18.72 13.41
C SER A 223 1.94 -17.34 13.83
N ARG A 224 1.85 -16.34 12.93
CA ARG A 224 2.27 -14.96 13.20
C ARG A 224 1.50 -14.35 14.37
N ASN A 225 0.17 -14.50 14.39
CA ASN A 225 -0.67 -14.01 15.48
C ASN A 225 -0.34 -14.69 16.82
N LYS A 226 0.01 -15.98 16.82
CA LYS A 226 0.46 -16.70 18.03
C LYS A 226 1.79 -16.13 18.54
N MET A 227 2.74 -15.86 17.66
CA MET A 227 4.02 -15.24 18.05
C MET A 227 3.80 -13.84 18.64
N LEU A 228 2.95 -13.01 18.03
CA LEU A 228 2.69 -11.65 18.51
C LEU A 228 2.01 -11.61 19.88
N LYS A 229 1.14 -12.58 20.19
CA LYS A 229 0.57 -12.73 21.54
C LYS A 229 1.62 -13.04 22.60
N SER A 230 2.74 -13.67 22.23
CA SER A 230 3.84 -13.97 23.16
C SER A 230 4.83 -12.81 23.34
N LEU A 231 4.87 -11.87 22.39
CA LEU A 231 5.75 -10.70 22.37
C LEU A 231 5.15 -9.48 23.09
N ASP A 232 4.23 -9.72 24.04
CA ASP A 232 3.39 -8.71 24.71
C ASP A 232 4.14 -7.40 24.99
N GLY A 233 3.80 -6.34 24.24
CA GLY A 233 4.38 -4.99 24.42
C GLY A 233 5.16 -4.39 23.24
N ASP A 234 5.41 -5.11 22.13
CA ASP A 234 6.00 -4.47 20.95
C ASP A 234 4.99 -3.54 20.25
N LYS A 235 5.23 -2.24 20.34
CA LYS A 235 4.37 -1.19 19.75
C LYS A 235 4.46 -1.15 18.22
N ASN A 236 5.35 -1.92 17.60
CA ASN A 236 5.50 -1.94 16.15
C ASN A 236 4.62 -2.98 15.46
N PHE A 237 4.06 -3.95 16.18
CA PHE A 237 3.30 -5.04 15.58
C PHE A 237 1.95 -5.24 16.26
N ALA A 238 0.97 -5.72 15.49
CA ALA A 238 -0.34 -6.09 16.00
C ALA A 238 -0.87 -7.37 15.36
N SER A 239 -1.66 -8.13 16.12
CA SER A 239 -2.36 -9.30 15.60
C SER A 239 -3.28 -8.92 14.46
N ILE A 240 -3.23 -9.71 13.40
CA ILE A 240 -4.01 -9.54 12.18
C ILE A 240 -5.44 -10.01 12.45
N ALA A 241 -6.41 -9.12 12.31
CA ALA A 241 -7.83 -9.42 12.55
C ALA A 241 -8.57 -9.86 11.28
N LEU A 242 -8.24 -9.27 10.13
CA LEU A 242 -8.88 -9.56 8.85
C LEU A 242 -7.90 -9.34 7.70
N VAL A 243 -7.84 -10.29 6.77
CA VAL A 243 -7.10 -10.15 5.52
C VAL A 243 -7.99 -10.55 4.36
N HIS A 244 -8.08 -9.69 3.35
CA HIS A 244 -8.61 -10.08 2.05
C HIS A 244 -7.47 -10.56 1.16
N VAL A 245 -7.65 -11.70 0.51
CA VAL A 245 -6.64 -12.26 -0.41
C VAL A 245 -7.25 -12.37 -1.79
N PHE A 246 -6.58 -11.79 -2.78
CA PHE A 246 -6.96 -11.86 -4.18
C PHE A 246 -5.85 -12.53 -5.00
N PHE A 247 -6.18 -13.62 -5.67
CA PHE A 247 -5.28 -14.28 -6.61
C PHE A 247 -5.63 -13.87 -8.04
N PHE A 248 -4.72 -13.15 -8.69
CA PHE A 248 -4.79 -12.81 -10.11
C PHE A 248 -3.93 -13.78 -10.88
N ILE A 249 -4.59 -14.77 -11.50
CA ILE A 249 -3.93 -15.78 -12.32
C ILE A 249 -3.79 -15.25 -13.75
N ILE A 250 -2.56 -14.97 -14.17
CA ILE A 250 -2.25 -14.40 -15.48
C ILE A 250 -1.62 -15.48 -16.36
N TYR A 251 -2.15 -15.62 -17.57
CA TYR A 251 -1.70 -16.59 -18.57
C TYR A 251 -1.56 -15.91 -19.94
N PRO A 252 -0.71 -16.44 -20.85
CA PRO A 252 -0.61 -15.90 -22.19
C PRO A 252 -1.93 -16.15 -22.94
N VAL A 253 -2.30 -15.21 -23.81
CA VAL A 253 -3.39 -15.45 -24.76
C VAL A 253 -2.87 -16.44 -25.80
N VAL A 254 -3.28 -17.69 -25.69
CA VAL A 254 -2.97 -18.77 -26.63
C VAL A 254 -4.27 -19.26 -27.27
N GLU A 255 -4.22 -19.53 -28.57
CA GLU A 255 -5.31 -20.21 -29.28
C GLU A 255 -5.29 -21.69 -28.89
N GLY A 256 -6.21 -22.10 -27.99
CA GLY A 256 -6.33 -23.47 -27.52
C GLY A 256 -7.03 -23.59 -26.17
N ASN A 257 -7.67 -24.73 -25.91
CA ASN A 257 -8.40 -24.99 -24.68
C ASN A 257 -7.45 -25.58 -23.62
N PHE A 258 -6.73 -24.71 -22.90
CA PHE A 258 -5.91 -25.12 -21.77
C PHE A 258 -6.76 -25.14 -20.49
N PRO A 259 -6.58 -26.12 -19.59
CA PRO A 259 -7.23 -26.09 -18.29
C PRO A 259 -6.70 -24.86 -17.53
N LEU A 260 -7.57 -23.88 -17.34
CA LEU A 260 -7.29 -22.66 -16.58
C LEU A 260 -8.08 -22.71 -15.27
N PRO A 261 -7.54 -22.15 -14.18
CA PRO A 261 -8.29 -22.03 -12.94
C PRO A 261 -9.60 -21.27 -13.15
N THR A 262 -10.64 -21.74 -12.47
CA THR A 262 -11.96 -21.11 -12.56
C THR A 262 -12.05 -19.90 -11.63
N PRO A 263 -12.67 -18.78 -12.05
CA PRO A 263 -12.93 -17.67 -11.15
C PRO A 263 -13.79 -18.13 -9.98
N LYS A 264 -13.30 -17.92 -8.76
CA LYS A 264 -14.00 -18.30 -7.52
C LYS A 264 -14.49 -17.06 -6.78
N PRO A 265 -15.69 -17.10 -6.17
CA PRO A 265 -16.16 -16.02 -5.32
C PRO A 265 -15.34 -15.94 -4.02
N LEU A 266 -15.40 -14.78 -3.35
CA LEU A 266 -14.79 -14.59 -2.04
C LEU A 266 -15.30 -15.66 -1.05
N THR A 267 -14.36 -16.44 -0.52
CA THR A 267 -14.64 -17.52 0.44
C THR A 267 -14.01 -17.16 1.78
N LYS A 268 -14.80 -17.25 2.85
CA LYS A 268 -14.32 -16.95 4.19
C LYS A 268 -13.50 -18.13 4.72
N VAL A 269 -12.26 -17.84 5.12
CA VAL A 269 -11.37 -18.80 5.79
C VAL A 269 -11.10 -18.29 7.20
N HIS A 270 -11.20 -19.17 8.19
CA HIS A 270 -10.93 -18.87 9.59
C HIS A 270 -9.49 -19.27 9.92
N PHE A 271 -8.79 -18.40 10.65
CA PHE A 271 -7.39 -18.54 11.07
C PHE A 271 -7.21 -18.07 12.52
#